data_AF-A0A1I3LVG4-F1
#
_entry.id   AF-A0A1I3LVG4-F1
#
_cell.length_a   1.000
_cell.length_b   1.000
_cell.length_c   1.000
_cell.angle_alpha   90.00
_cell.angle_beta   90.00
_cell.angle_gamma   90.00
#
_symmetry.space_group_name_H-M   'P 1'
#
loop_
_entity.id
_entity.type
_entity.pdbx_description
1 polymer ?
#
loop_
_entity_poly.entity_id
_entity_poly.type
_entity_poly.pdbx_seq_one_letter_code
_entity_poly.pdbx_strand_id
1 'polypeptide(L)'
;MAATKKLLISFDPSRPDSRKTDILIPWDRDSRRVLWGLNSGKEAELGVMIYVGQSISENDLFARLIDSGATISDIESTMTLLRSYVAALSVIKVGGVARVAPVDQAEPLKVDLELVAKSPAAYKS
;
A
#
# COMPACT_ATOMS: atom_id res chain seq x y z
N MET A 1 -2.54 -8.78 17.03
CA MET A 1 -2.66 -7.70 16.04
C MET A 1 -1.40 -7.68 15.20
N ALA A 2 -1.53 -7.60 13.88
CA ALA A 2 -0.38 -7.48 13.00
C ALA A 2 0.10 -6.02 13.04
N ALA A 3 1.40 -5.83 13.07
CA ALA A 3 2.00 -4.50 13.11
C ALA A 3 3.27 -4.49 12.26
N THR A 4 3.50 -3.38 11.56
CA THR A 4 4.65 -3.18 10.69
C THR A 4 5.35 -1.88 11.03
N LYS A 5 6.66 -1.82 10.82
CA LYS A 5 7.43 -0.57 10.82
C LYS A 5 7.79 -0.09 9.42
N LYS A 6 7.16 -0.69 8.41
CA LYS A 6 7.38 -0.40 7.01
C LYS A 6 6.07 -0.09 6.31
N LEU A 7 6.09 0.83 5.36
CA LEU A 7 4.94 1.18 4.51
C LEU A 7 5.39 1.41 3.08
N LEU A 8 4.46 1.30 2.12
CA LEU A 8 4.68 1.77 0.76
C LEU A 8 4.41 3.27 0.69
N ILE A 9 5.29 4.00 -0.01
CA ILE A 9 5.02 5.37 -0.46
C ILE A 9 5.02 5.42 -1.98
N SER A 10 4.27 6.36 -2.56
CA SER A 10 4.18 6.52 -4.02
C SER A 10 5.56 6.62 -4.67
N PHE A 11 5.80 5.79 -5.69
CA PHE A 11 7.03 5.80 -6.47
C PHE A 11 6.73 6.16 -7.93
N ASP A 12 7.42 7.17 -8.45
CA ASP A 12 7.35 7.59 -9.85
C ASP A 12 8.69 7.26 -10.54
N PRO A 13 8.74 6.25 -11.42
CA PRO A 13 10.00 5.83 -12.04
C PRO A 13 10.59 6.88 -12.98
N SER A 14 9.78 7.84 -13.47
CA SER A 14 10.29 8.97 -14.25
C SER A 14 11.05 10.00 -13.40
N ARG A 15 10.82 9.97 -12.08
CA ARG A 15 11.41 10.88 -11.08
C ARG A 15 11.74 10.12 -9.80
N PRO A 16 12.71 9.18 -9.84
CA PRO A 16 12.97 8.26 -8.73
C PRO A 16 13.45 8.94 -7.45
N ASP A 17 14.04 10.14 -7.57
CA ASP A 17 14.50 10.95 -6.44
C ASP A 17 13.40 11.86 -5.87
N SER A 18 12.21 11.89 -6.47
CA SER A 18 11.11 12.70 -5.96
C SER A 18 10.65 12.14 -4.62
N ARG A 19 10.83 12.91 -3.54
CA ARG A 19 10.41 12.56 -2.17
C ARG A 19 8.89 12.70 -2.01
N LYS A 20 8.09 11.97 -2.78
CA LYS A 20 6.66 11.88 -2.52
C LYS A 20 6.44 11.00 -1.30
N THR A 21 5.96 11.60 -0.21
CA THR A 21 5.73 10.93 1.08
C THR A 21 4.30 10.39 1.20
N ASP A 22 3.62 10.18 0.08
CA ASP A 22 2.23 9.73 0.13
C ASP A 22 2.15 8.25 0.47
N ILE A 23 1.57 7.95 1.62
CA ILE A 23 1.42 6.59 2.12
C ILE A 23 0.36 5.90 1.28
N LEU A 24 0.70 4.71 0.79
CA LEU A 24 -0.17 3.90 -0.03
C LEU A 24 -0.86 2.81 0.78
N ILE A 25 -2.13 2.55 0.47
CA ILE A 25 -2.89 1.39 0.94
C ILE A 25 -3.55 0.67 -0.25
N PRO A 26 -3.91 -0.61 -0.16
CA PRO A 26 -4.79 -1.22 -1.15
C PRO A 26 -6.18 -0.58 -1.09
N TRP A 27 -6.77 -0.34 -2.25
CA TRP A 27 -8.13 0.15 -2.38
C TRP A 27 -8.81 -0.51 -3.57
N ASP A 28 -10.10 -0.81 -3.43
CA ASP A 28 -10.89 -1.35 -4.52
C ASP A 28 -11.60 -0.20 -5.24
N ARG A 29 -11.29 -0.02 -6.52
CA ARG A 29 -11.88 1.02 -7.38
C ARG A 29 -12.13 0.45 -8.76
N ASP A 30 -13.30 0.74 -9.35
CA ASP A 30 -13.66 0.32 -10.71
C ASP A 30 -13.41 -1.19 -10.95
N SER A 31 -13.77 -2.01 -9.97
CA SER A 31 -13.60 -3.47 -9.98
C SER A 31 -12.16 -3.99 -10.03
N ARG A 32 -11.17 -3.15 -9.70
CA ARG A 32 -9.76 -3.53 -9.56
C ARG A 32 -9.17 -3.06 -8.25
N ARG A 33 -8.13 -3.75 -7.80
CA ARG A 33 -7.32 -3.31 -6.66
C ARG A 33 -6.18 -2.43 -7.11
N VAL A 34 -6.03 -1.29 -6.44
CA VAL A 34 -5.00 -0.28 -6.71
C VAL A 34 -4.26 0.08 -5.43
N LEU A 35 -3.10 0.72 -5.56
CA LEU A 35 -2.49 1.42 -4.44
C LEU A 35 -3.03 2.85 -4.41
N TRP A 36 -3.64 3.22 -3.30
CA TRP A 36 -4.28 4.51 -3.08
C TRP A 36 -3.50 5.36 -2.11
N GLY A 37 -3.19 6.59 -2.51
CA GLY A 37 -2.52 7.58 -1.68
C GLY A 37 -3.45 8.20 -0.66
N LEU A 38 -3.16 7.98 0.64
CA LEU A 38 -3.97 8.47 1.75
C LEU A 38 -3.98 10.00 1.83
N ASN A 39 -2.91 10.69 1.43
CA ASN A 39 -2.87 12.16 1.47
C ASN A 39 -3.32 12.78 0.16
N SER A 40 -2.96 12.19 -0.98
CA SER A 40 -3.25 12.80 -2.29
C SER A 40 -4.60 12.41 -2.88
N GLY A 41 -5.21 11.31 -2.41
CA GLY A 41 -6.41 10.74 -3.03
C GLY A 41 -6.16 10.32 -4.48
N LYS A 42 -4.94 9.87 -4.80
CA LYS A 42 -4.55 9.43 -6.15
C LYS A 42 -4.12 7.99 -6.15
N GLU A 43 -4.39 7.33 -7.27
CA GLU A 43 -3.84 6.02 -7.55
C GLU A 43 -2.34 6.11 -7.86
N ALA A 44 -1.61 5.14 -7.36
CA ALA A 44 -0.24 4.85 -7.73
C ALA A 44 -0.17 3.42 -8.25
N GLU A 45 0.58 3.21 -9.33
CA GLU A 45 0.87 1.85 -9.81
C GLU A 45 1.95 1.18 -8.97
N LEU A 46 2.93 1.97 -8.52
CA LEU A 46 4.12 1.51 -7.81
C LEU A 46 4.27 2.21 -6.46
N GLY A 47 4.72 1.44 -5.48
CA GLY A 47 5.18 1.95 -4.20
C GLY A 47 6.60 1.51 -3.90
N VAL A 48 7.38 2.37 -3.24
CA VAL A 48 8.65 2.00 -2.63
C VAL A 48 8.46 1.74 -1.15
N MET A 49 9.02 0.64 -0.66
CA MET A 49 8.98 0.27 0.74
C MET A 49 9.93 1.16 1.55
N ILE A 50 9.40 1.86 2.55
CA ILE A 50 10.19 2.69 3.47
C ILE A 50 10.04 2.21 4.91
N TYR A 51 11.01 2.56 5.76
CA TYR A 51 10.89 2.41 7.20
C TYR A 51 10.29 3.68 7.81
N VAL A 52 9.30 3.55 8.69
CA VAL A 52 8.55 4.69 9.23
C VAL A 52 8.84 4.99 10.70
N GLY A 53 9.83 4.33 11.32
CA GLY A 53 10.29 4.62 12.68
C GLY A 53 9.35 4.19 13.81
N GLN A 54 8.07 4.01 13.51
CA GLN A 54 7.02 3.65 14.46
C GLN A 54 6.28 2.39 14.02
N SER A 55 5.60 1.75 14.96
CA SER A 55 4.75 0.59 14.70
C SER A 55 3.40 1.08 14.16
N ILE A 56 2.97 0.53 13.03
CA ILE A 56 1.72 0.84 12.33
C ILE A 56 0.88 -0.43 12.25
N SER A 57 -0.37 -0.35 12.69
CA SER A 57 -1.38 -1.40 12.63
C SER A 57 -2.44 -1.12 11.56
N GLU A 58 -3.35 -2.07 11.34
CA GLU A 58 -4.53 -1.83 10.49
C GLU A 58 -5.40 -0.67 10.98
N ASN A 59 -5.52 -0.48 12.31
CA ASN A 59 -6.30 0.60 12.90
C ASN A 59 -5.70 1.98 12.60
N ASP A 60 -4.36 2.08 12.61
CA ASP A 60 -3.66 3.33 12.30
C ASP A 60 -3.85 3.72 10.83
N LEU A 61 -3.84 2.73 9.93
CA LEU A 61 -4.13 2.95 8.52
C LEU A 61 -5.60 3.31 8.28
N PHE A 62 -6.51 2.65 8.99
CA PHE A 62 -7.94 2.92 8.92
C PHE A 62 -8.28 4.33 9.41
N ALA A 63 -7.68 4.79 10.52
CA ALA A 63 -7.84 6.15 11.01
C ALA A 63 -7.39 7.18 9.96
N ARG A 64 -6.23 6.97 9.32
CA ARG A 64 -5.73 7.85 8.24
C ARG A 64 -6.64 7.84 7.01
N LEU A 65 -7.27 6.72 6.71
CA LEU A 65 -8.24 6.61 5.61
C LEU A 65 -9.53 7.39 5.90
N ILE A 66 -10.00 7.38 7.15
CA ILE A 66 -11.10 8.24 7.58
C ILE A 66 -10.70 9.71 7.44
N ASP A 67 -9.52 10.06 7.91
CA ASP A 67 -9.00 11.42 7.85
C ASP A 67 -8.81 11.92 6.40
N SER A 68 -8.58 11.01 5.44
CA SER A 68 -8.50 11.37 4.02
C SER A 68 -9.85 11.72 3.39
N GLY A 69 -10.95 11.52 4.12
CA GLY A 69 -12.32 11.74 3.62
C GLY A 69 -12.80 10.66 2.66
N ALA A 70 -12.18 9.48 2.66
CA ALA A 70 -12.62 8.38 1.81
C ALA A 70 -13.98 7.84 2.28
N THR A 71 -14.88 7.56 1.33
CA THR A 71 -16.15 6.91 1.65
C THR A 71 -15.94 5.41 1.84
N ILE A 72 -16.26 4.91 3.03
CA ILE A 72 -16.11 3.50 3.41
C ILE A 72 -17.50 2.87 3.41
N SER A 73 -17.74 1.92 2.49
CA SER A 73 -19.02 1.21 2.37
C SER A 73 -19.18 0.09 3.38
N ASP A 74 -18.09 -0.62 3.69
CA ASP A 74 -18.05 -1.73 4.63
C ASP A 74 -16.78 -1.67 5.48
N ILE A 75 -16.98 -1.44 6.77
CA ILE A 75 -15.89 -1.31 7.75
C ILE A 75 -15.18 -2.65 7.96
N GLU A 76 -15.90 -3.77 8.09
CA GLU A 76 -15.29 -5.07 8.40
C GLU A 76 -14.42 -5.56 7.24
N SER A 77 -14.94 -5.43 6.02
CA SER A 77 -14.17 -5.74 4.81
C SER A 77 -12.93 -4.87 4.68
N THR A 78 -13.05 -3.56 4.93
CA THR A 78 -11.91 -2.62 4.90
C THR A 78 -10.86 -2.97 5.94
N MET A 79 -11.27 -3.28 7.17
CA MET A 79 -10.37 -3.70 8.24
C MET A 79 -9.63 -5.00 7.91
N THR A 80 -10.33 -5.96 7.31
CA THR A 80 -9.74 -7.23 6.87
C THR A 80 -8.71 -7.01 5.76
N LEU A 81 -9.03 -6.16 4.78
CA LEU A 81 -8.13 -5.77 3.71
C LEU A 81 -6.84 -5.11 4.26
N LEU A 82 -6.99 -4.13 5.16
CA LEU A 82 -5.85 -3.44 5.78
C LEU A 82 -5.01 -4.37 6.64
N ARG A 83 -5.63 -5.31 7.37
CA ARG A 83 -4.90 -6.33 8.13
C ARG A 83 -4.08 -7.24 7.21
N SER A 84 -4.69 -7.71 6.12
CA SER A 84 -4.00 -8.54 5.12
C SER A 84 -2.80 -7.79 4.53
N TYR A 85 -2.99 -6.51 4.21
CA TYR A 85 -1.92 -5.64 3.73
C TYR A 85 -0.77 -5.47 4.71
N VAL A 86 -1.05 -5.20 5.98
CA VAL A 86 -0.02 -5.08 7.03
C VAL A 86 0.82 -6.35 7.12
N ALA A 87 0.20 -7.52 6.98
CA ALA A 87 0.92 -8.80 6.92
C ALA A 87 1.79 -8.92 5.66
N ALA A 88 1.26 -8.55 4.48
CA ALA A 88 1.98 -8.62 3.20
C ALA A 88 3.22 -7.70 3.17
N LEU A 89 3.18 -6.54 3.83
CA LEU A 89 4.31 -5.62 3.93
C LEU A 89 5.55 -6.23 4.58
N SER A 90 5.40 -7.27 5.42
CA SER A 90 6.52 -7.92 6.10
C SER A 90 7.48 -8.62 5.14
N VAL A 91 6.96 -9.12 4.01
CA VAL A 91 7.68 -9.94 3.02
C VAL A 91 8.69 -9.10 2.23
N ILE A 92 8.38 -7.82 2.00
CA ILE A 92 9.20 -6.93 1.18
C ILE A 92 10.24 -6.21 2.04
N LYS A 93 11.47 -6.14 1.54
CA LYS A 93 12.58 -5.39 2.17
C LYS A 93 12.43 -3.89 1.92
N VAL A 94 12.89 -3.08 2.88
CA VAL A 94 12.99 -1.63 2.71
C VAL A 94 13.84 -1.32 1.47
N GLY A 95 13.42 -0.33 0.69
CA GLY A 95 13.96 0.00 -0.62
C GLY A 95 13.32 -0.77 -1.77
N GLY A 96 12.67 -1.91 -1.53
CA GLY A 96 11.99 -2.67 -2.58
C GLY A 96 10.87 -1.87 -3.22
N VAL A 97 10.76 -1.92 -4.54
CA VAL A 97 9.63 -1.38 -5.31
C VAL A 97 8.63 -2.50 -5.53
N ALA A 98 7.37 -2.24 -5.21
CA ALA A 98 6.30 -3.21 -5.31
C ALA A 98 5.02 -2.60 -5.89
N ARG A 99 4.17 -3.48 -6.40
CA ARG A 99 2.79 -3.17 -6.78
C ARG A 99 1.83 -4.12 -6.09
N VAL A 100 0.54 -3.78 -6.09
CA VAL A 100 -0.49 -4.71 -5.62
C VAL A 100 -0.74 -5.78 -6.68
N ALA A 101 -0.82 -7.04 -6.26
CA ALA A 101 -1.17 -8.14 -7.15
C ALA A 101 -2.65 -8.05 -7.59
N PRO A 102 -3.04 -8.65 -8.72
CA PRO A 102 -4.44 -8.78 -9.10
C PRO A 102 -5.27 -9.48 -8.00
N VAL A 103 -6.55 -9.12 -7.92
CA VAL A 103 -7.46 -9.71 -6.93
C VAL A 103 -7.71 -11.18 -7.26
N ASP A 104 -7.48 -12.06 -6.28
CA ASP A 104 -7.96 -13.44 -6.33
C ASP A 104 -9.46 -13.46 -6.02
N GLN A 105 -10.28 -13.94 -6.96
CA GLN A 105 -11.73 -13.99 -6.79
C GLN A 105 -12.16 -14.95 -5.67
N ALA A 106 -11.33 -15.94 -5.31
CA ALA A 106 -11.61 -16.84 -4.19
C ALA A 106 -11.34 -16.18 -2.83
N GLU A 107 -10.39 -15.25 -2.76
CA GLU A 107 -9.98 -14.55 -1.53
C GLU A 107 -9.94 -13.03 -1.76
N PRO A 108 -11.10 -12.37 -2.00
CA PRO A 108 -11.12 -10.99 -2.50
C PRO A 108 -10.52 -9.98 -1.52
N LEU A 109 -10.49 -10.26 -0.21
CA LEU A 109 -9.92 -9.38 0.81
C LEU A 109 -8.42 -9.62 1.06
N LYS A 110 -7.84 -10.64 0.43
CA LYS A 110 -6.41 -10.91 0.55
C LYS A 110 -5.61 -9.93 -0.30
N VAL A 111 -4.52 -9.46 0.28
CA VAL A 111 -3.61 -8.53 -0.36
C VAL A 111 -2.27 -9.21 -0.52
N ASP A 112 -1.88 -9.42 -1.77
CA ASP A 112 -0.53 -9.83 -2.12
C ASP A 112 0.19 -8.65 -2.77
N LEU A 113 1.49 -8.54 -2.49
CA LEU A 113 2.36 -7.53 -3.05
C LEU A 113 3.41 -8.20 -3.92
N GLU A 114 3.54 -7.74 -5.16
CA GLU A 114 4.54 -8.22 -6.10
C GLU A 114 5.76 -7.31 -6.05
N LEU A 115 6.94 -7.89 -5.73
CA LEU A 115 8.21 -7.17 -5.81
C LEU A 115 8.63 -7.02 -7.27
N VAL A 116 8.62 -5.80 -7.79
CA VAL A 116 9.00 -5.51 -9.19
C VAL A 116 10.45 -5.06 -9.33
N ALA A 117 11.05 -4.51 -8.27
CA ALA A 117 12.48 -4.20 -8.24
C ALA A 117 13.03 -4.24 -6.80
N LYS A 118 14.32 -4.58 -6.66
CA LYS A 118 14.99 -4.61 -5.34
C LYS A 118 15.31 -3.22 -4.79
N SER A 119 15.34 -2.21 -5.64
CA SER A 119 15.56 -0.80 -5.31
C SER A 119 14.94 0.09 -6.39
N PRO A 120 14.69 1.38 -6.12
CA PRO A 120 14.23 2.33 -7.14
C PRO A 120 15.16 2.39 -8.35
N ALA A 121 16.48 2.39 -8.12
CA ALA A 121 17.49 2.42 -9.17
C ALA A 121 17.56 1.13 -10.02
N ALA A 122 17.05 0.01 -9.51
CA ALA A 122 17.01 -1.26 -10.24
C ALA A 122 15.73 -1.44 -11.07
N TYR A 123 14.76 -0.52 -10.96
CA TYR A 123 13.54 -0.57 -11.75
C TYR A 123 13.84 -0.19 -13.20
N LYS A 124 13.44 -1.04 -14.15
CA LYS A 124 13.51 -0.78 -15.59
C LYS A 124 12.09 -0.67 -16.11
N SER A 125 11.70 0.52 -16.56
CA SER A 125 10.41 0.81 -17.21
C SER A 125 10.37 0.25 -18.62
#